data_AF-A0A6A4FSA6-F1
#
_entry.id   AF-A0A6A4FSA6-F1
#
_cell.length_a   1.000
_cell.length_b   1.000
_cell.length_c   1.000
_cell.angle_alpha   90.00
_cell.angle_beta   90.00
_cell.angle_gamma   90.00
#
_symmetry.space_group_name_H-M   'P 1'
#
loop_
_entity.id
_entity.type
_entity.pdbx_description
1 polymer ?
#
loop_
_entity_poly.entity_id
_entity_poly.type
_entity_poly.pdbx_seq_one_letter_code
_entity_poly.pdbx_strand_id
1 'polypeptide(L)'
;MRRVLAGTSDAGSAPRSAFLTCLEEERKEAIEVRRSGYEAVMRSPAAVQSALTALATMKEAGADEELVIQTKQRVDIFVKRWMSEMDSM
;
A
#
# COMPACT_ATOMS: atom_id res chain seq x y z
N MET A 1 30.96 58.85 -24.33
CA MET A 1 30.27 58.11 -25.42
C MET A 1 29.86 56.74 -24.90
N ARG A 2 28.57 56.41 -25.10
CA ARG A 2 27.84 55.13 -25.06
C ARG A 2 28.24 54.00 -24.08
N ARG A 3 27.28 53.74 -23.19
CA ARG A 3 26.96 52.49 -22.48
C ARG A 3 26.59 51.38 -23.49
N VAL A 4 27.04 50.14 -23.29
CA VAL A 4 26.36 48.94 -23.81
C VAL A 4 26.34 47.90 -22.69
N LEU A 5 25.15 47.71 -22.13
CA LEU A 5 24.73 46.51 -21.41
C LEU A 5 24.23 45.52 -22.47
N ALA A 6 24.73 44.29 -22.42
CA ALA A 6 24.09 43.10 -22.98
C ALA A 6 24.66 41.91 -22.19
N GLY A 7 23.94 41.17 -21.37
CA GLY A 7 22.49 40.97 -21.34
C GLY A 7 22.07 39.94 -22.38
N THR A 8 22.58 38.70 -22.28
CA THR A 8 21.99 37.50 -22.89
C THR A 8 22.22 36.37 -21.88
N SER A 9 21.24 36.10 -21.02
CA SER A 9 20.14 35.16 -21.29
C SER A 9 20.67 33.74 -21.45
N ASP A 10 20.74 33.03 -20.32
CA ASP A 10 20.52 31.58 -20.33
C ASP A 10 19.56 31.20 -19.19
N ALA A 11 18.38 31.82 -19.23
CA ALA A 11 17.23 31.44 -18.42
C ALA A 11 16.39 30.36 -19.15
N GLY A 12 17.03 29.49 -19.94
CA GLY A 12 16.36 28.48 -20.78
C GLY A 12 16.32 27.07 -20.21
N SER A 13 17.11 26.76 -19.18
CA SER A 13 17.33 25.38 -18.72
C SER A 13 16.43 24.94 -17.54
N ALA A 14 15.85 25.88 -16.80
CA ALA A 14 15.10 25.60 -15.57
C ALA A 14 13.73 24.88 -15.74
N PRO A 15 12.87 25.19 -16.75
CA PRO A 15 11.50 24.67 -16.75
C PRO A 15 11.42 23.18 -17.15
N ARG A 16 12.33 22.71 -18.01
CA ARG A 16 12.40 21.30 -18.41
C ARG A 16 12.96 20.41 -17.30
N SER A 17 13.98 20.89 -16.58
CA SER A 17 14.55 20.18 -15.43
C SER A 17 13.52 20.00 -14.32
N ALA A 18 12.80 21.07 -13.93
CA ALA A 18 11.79 20.99 -12.88
C ALA A 18 10.61 20.06 -13.25
N PHE A 19 10.16 20.09 -14.51
CA PHE A 19 9.10 19.21 -14.99
C PHE A 19 9.51 17.73 -15.00
N LEU A 20 10.74 17.41 -15.42
CA LEU A 20 11.27 16.05 -15.38
C LEU A 20 11.42 15.55 -13.93
N THR A 21 11.86 16.41 -13.01
CA THR A 21 11.94 16.07 -11.58
C THR A 21 10.56 15.80 -10.98
N CYS A 22 9.54 16.59 -11.31
CA CYS A 22 8.16 16.32 -10.86
C CYS A 22 7.66 14.96 -11.35
N LEU A 23 7.87 14.62 -12.62
CA LEU A 23 7.47 13.31 -13.17
C LEU A 23 8.22 12.14 -12.53
N GLU A 24 9.50 12.33 -12.17
CA GLU A 24 10.28 11.32 -11.47
C GLU A 24 9.79 11.10 -10.03
N GLU A 25 9.41 12.16 -9.32
CA GLU A 25 8.84 12.06 -7.97
C GLU A 25 7.45 11.42 -7.99
N GLU A 26 6.56 11.80 -8.92
CA GLU A 26 5.25 11.14 -9.10
C GLU A 26 5.40 9.65 -9.43
N ARG A 27 6.39 9.31 -10.26
CA ARG A 27 6.70 7.91 -10.59
C ARG A 27 7.21 7.14 -9.37
N LYS A 28 8.07 7.73 -8.53
CA LYS A 28 8.55 7.10 -7.30
C LYS A 28 7.41 6.86 -6.33
N GLU A 29 6.57 7.86 -6.11
CA GLU A 29 5.42 7.78 -5.21
C GLU A 29 4.45 6.67 -5.68
N ALA A 30 4.16 6.57 -6.98
CA ALA A 30 3.34 5.50 -7.53
C ALA A 30 3.96 4.09 -7.42
N ILE A 31 5.30 3.98 -7.36
CA ILE A 31 6.00 2.71 -7.13
C ILE A 31 5.95 2.35 -5.64
N GLU A 32 6.14 3.32 -4.75
CA GLU A 32 6.09 3.12 -3.30
C GLU A 32 4.69 2.74 -2.81
N VAL A 33 3.65 3.38 -3.35
CA VAL A 33 2.24 3.02 -3.07
C VAL A 33 1.96 1.59 -3.51
N ARG A 34 2.40 1.18 -4.71
CA ARG A 34 2.24 -0.20 -5.19
C ARG A 34 3.02 -1.21 -4.34
N ARG A 35 4.25 -0.88 -3.93
CA ARG A 35 5.08 -1.76 -3.11
C ARG A 35 4.51 -1.93 -1.71
N SER A 36 4.03 -0.86 -1.08
CA SER A 36 3.42 -0.92 0.25
C SER A 36 2.10 -1.71 0.26
N GLY A 37 1.26 -1.53 -0.77
CA GLY A 37 0.08 -2.38 -0.98
C GLY A 37 0.43 -3.86 -1.15
N TYR A 38 1.46 -4.16 -1.93
CA TYR A 38 1.92 -5.54 -2.16
C TYR A 38 2.44 -6.18 -0.87
N GLU A 39 3.24 -5.48 -0.08
CA GLU A 39 3.74 -5.99 1.21
C GLU A 39 2.61 -6.22 2.22
N ALA A 40 1.57 -5.37 2.24
CA ALA A 40 0.39 -5.54 3.09
C ALA A 40 -0.42 -6.79 2.67
N VAL A 41 -0.67 -6.94 1.38
CA VAL A 41 -1.36 -8.12 0.82
C VAL A 41 -0.60 -9.41 1.09
N MET A 42 0.73 -9.41 1.00
CA MET A 42 1.56 -10.61 1.19
C MET A 42 1.68 -11.06 2.65
N ARG A 43 1.51 -10.16 3.64
CA ARG A 43 1.50 -10.53 5.07
C ARG A 43 0.16 -11.07 5.55
N SER A 44 -0.94 -10.65 4.93
CA SER A 44 -2.29 -11.05 5.27
C SER A 44 -2.59 -12.56 5.20
N PRO A 45 -2.08 -13.37 4.24
CA PRO A 45 -2.34 -14.80 4.22
C PRO A 45 -1.79 -15.55 5.44
N ALA A 46 -0.61 -15.18 5.96
CA ALA A 46 -0.07 -15.78 7.17
C ALA A 46 -0.92 -15.46 8.41
N ALA A 47 -1.46 -14.24 8.49
CA ALA A 47 -2.36 -13.82 9.56
C ALA A 47 -3.71 -14.57 9.49
N VAL A 48 -4.28 -14.74 8.29
CA VAL A 48 -5.50 -15.53 8.06
C VAL A 48 -5.28 -17.00 8.46
N GLN A 49 -4.18 -17.61 8.03
CA GLN A 49 -3.85 -19.00 8.36
C GLN A 49 -3.72 -19.20 9.88
N SER A 50 -3.06 -18.26 10.57
CA SER A 50 -2.92 -18.27 12.03
C SER A 50 -4.28 -18.18 12.73
N ALA A 51 -5.16 -17.28 12.27
CA ALA A 51 -6.50 -17.12 12.85
C ALA A 51 -7.40 -18.35 12.63
N LEU A 52 -7.34 -18.98 11.45
CA LEU A 52 -8.05 -20.23 11.16
C LEU A 52 -7.52 -21.38 12.03
N THR A 53 -6.20 -21.44 12.24
CA THR A 53 -5.57 -22.46 13.09
C THR A 53 -6.04 -22.29 14.54
N ALA A 54 -6.00 -21.08 15.08
CA ALA A 54 -6.49 -20.79 16.43
C ALA A 54 -7.97 -21.15 16.61
N LEU A 55 -8.81 -20.86 15.61
CA LEU A 55 -10.22 -21.25 15.62
C LEU A 55 -10.42 -22.77 15.66
N ALA A 56 -9.61 -23.52 14.89
CA ALA A 56 -9.64 -24.98 14.91
C ALA A 56 -9.24 -25.53 16.29
N THR A 57 -8.18 -24.98 16.89
CA THR A 57 -7.72 -25.38 18.24
C THR A 57 -8.77 -25.09 19.30
N MET A 58 -9.45 -23.94 19.23
CA MET A 58 -10.56 -23.61 20.14
C MET A 58 -11.71 -24.62 20.04
N LYS A 59 -12.07 -25.03 18.82
CA LYS A 59 -13.12 -26.02 18.60
C LYS A 59 -12.73 -27.41 19.14
N GLU A 60 -11.49 -27.83 18.94
CA GLU A 60 -10.96 -29.09 19.46
C GLU A 60 -10.87 -29.10 21.00
N ALA A 61 -10.56 -27.96 21.61
CA ALA A 61 -10.51 -27.79 23.06
C ALA A 61 -11.90 -27.73 23.73
N GLY A 62 -12.99 -27.82 22.96
CA GLY A 62 -14.35 -27.70 23.48
C GLY A 62 -14.66 -26.31 24.00
N ALA A 63 -14.07 -25.27 23.40
CA ALA A 63 -14.41 -23.89 23.72
C ALA A 63 -15.90 -23.62 23.49
N ASP A 64 -16.44 -22.68 24.26
CA ASP A 64 -17.83 -22.24 24.19
C ASP A 64 -18.26 -21.98 22.72
N GLU A 65 -19.38 -22.59 22.34
CA GLU A 65 -19.87 -22.58 20.96
C GLU A 65 -20.19 -21.15 20.47
N GLU A 66 -20.66 -20.28 21.36
CA GLU A 66 -20.91 -18.87 21.05
C GLU A 66 -19.60 -18.12 20.79
N LEU A 67 -18.56 -18.37 21.59
CA LEU A 67 -17.22 -17.81 21.35
C LEU A 67 -16.61 -18.30 20.02
N VAL A 68 -16.81 -19.56 19.66
CA VAL A 68 -16.35 -20.11 18.37
C VAL A 68 -17.09 -19.43 17.21
N ILE A 69 -18.40 -19.23 17.31
CA ILE A 69 -19.20 -18.54 16.28
C ILE A 69 -18.76 -17.08 16.11
N GLN A 70 -18.59 -16.34 17.21
CA GLN A 70 -18.15 -14.94 17.14
C GLN A 70 -16.74 -14.82 16.55
N THR A 71 -15.84 -15.74 16.92
CA THR A 71 -14.46 -15.75 16.39
C THR A 71 -14.46 -16.08 14.90
N LYS A 72 -15.26 -17.05 14.47
CA LYS A 72 -15.44 -17.39 13.05
C LYS A 72 -15.93 -16.18 12.23
N GLN A 73 -16.93 -15.46 12.72
CA GLN A 73 -17.44 -14.26 12.04
C GLN A 73 -16.36 -13.18 11.89
N ARG A 74 -15.52 -12.97 12.90
CA ARG A 74 -14.39 -12.03 12.83
C ARG A 74 -13.34 -12.46 11.81
N VAL A 75 -13.00 -13.75 11.76
CA VAL A 75 -12.08 -14.29 10.75
C VAL A 75 -12.65 -14.11 9.34
N ASP A 76 -13.93 -14.40 9.13
CA ASP A 76 -14.59 -14.22 7.82
C ASP A 76 -14.57 -12.76 7.36
N ILE A 77 -14.78 -11.79 8.26
CA ILE A 77 -14.69 -10.35 7.94
C ILE A 77 -13.26 -10.00 7.49
N PHE A 78 -12.26 -10.51 8.22
CA PHE A 78 -10.85 -10.23 7.91
C PHE A 78 -10.45 -10.82 6.55
N VAL A 79 -10.87 -12.05 6.26
CA VAL A 79 -10.63 -12.72 4.97
C VAL A 79 -11.29 -11.96 3.83
N LYS A 80 -12.57 -11.57 3.97
CA LYS A 80 -13.29 -10.80 2.94
C LYS A 80 -12.62 -9.46 2.66
N ARG A 81 -12.16 -8.76 3.70
CA ARG A 81 -11.42 -7.50 3.54
C ARG A 81 -10.11 -7.73 2.78
N TRP A 82 -9.36 -8.76 3.15
CA TRP A 82 -8.11 -9.09 2.47
C TRP A 82 -8.33 -9.45 0.99
N MET A 83 -9.35 -10.25 0.67
CA MET A 83 -9.72 -10.56 -0.71
C MET A 83 -10.09 -9.28 -1.48
N SER A 84 -10.84 -8.37 -0.88
CA SER A 84 -11.17 -7.08 -1.49
C SER A 84 -9.94 -6.19 -1.70
N GLU A 85 -8.96 -6.22 -0.79
CA GLU A 85 -7.69 -5.50 -0.96
C GLU A 85 -6.87 -6.10 -2.11
N MET A 86 -6.86 -7.43 -2.26
CA MET A 86 -6.24 -8.12 -3.41
C MET A 86 -6.91 -7.76 -4.74
N ASP A 87 -8.24 -7.73 -4.80
CA ASP A 87 -8.99 -7.41 -6.03
C ASP A 87 -8.83 -5.94 -6.45
N SER A 88 -8.43 -5.06 -5.52
CA SER A 88 -8.23 -3.63 -5.77
C SER A 88 -6.82 -3.24 -6.23
N MET A 89 -5.87 -4.18 -6.17
CA MET A 89 -4.48 -4.00 -6.63
C MET A 89 -4.30 -4.35 -8.10
#